data_AF-U1NC70-F1
#
_entry.id   AF-U1NC70-F1
#
_cell.length_a   1.000
_cell.length_b   1.000
_cell.length_c   1.000
_cell.angle_alpha   90.00
_cell.angle_beta   90.00
_cell.angle_gamma   90.00
#
_symmetry.space_group_name_H-M   'P 1'
#
loop_
_entity.id
_entity.type
_entity.pdbx_description
1 polymer ?
#
loop_
_entity_poly.entity_id
_entity_poly.type
_entity_poly.pdbx_seq_one_letter_code
_entity_poly.pdbx_strand_id
1 'polypeptide(L)'
;MSEKGWRGADLVFDLDADHLPGVDPSETTYKAMLAACKDALRRLLDFLEADFDFDTIRIVFSGGRGYHVHIRDESIQSLDSDARREIVDYVRGRDLDTDGLIRVASKSGTTQRLLRTEGGWGRRVHRELTALTEELRDLDEQSALDRLTEFEGIGEGRAETVLGAITRNPDAIAEGNMEAGGPGIRLITDALADRVADEQAAPIDEPVTTDTHRLIRLPGSLHGGSGLVVTPIDRADLDEFAPLTDAVPDRFTGTDIDIEVADPCRVDLSGDTIKLDRGVHSVPEHVGVFLMARGDAAKVTA
;
A
#
# COMPACT_ATOMS: atom_id res chain seq x y z
N MET A 1 19.73 -26.57 -10.14
CA MET A 1 19.03 -26.11 -8.91
C MET A 1 19.03 -27.17 -7.81
N SER A 2 18.77 -28.45 -8.13
CA SER A 2 18.86 -29.57 -7.16
C SER A 2 20.19 -29.61 -6.38
N GLU A 3 21.32 -29.35 -7.04
CA GLU A 3 22.65 -29.34 -6.40
C GLU A 3 22.84 -28.26 -5.33
N LYS A 4 22.07 -27.16 -5.39
CA LYS A 4 22.17 -26.08 -4.39
C LYS A 4 21.52 -26.46 -3.05
N GLY A 5 20.63 -27.46 -3.04
CA GLY A 5 19.93 -27.93 -1.84
C GLY A 5 19.13 -26.82 -1.15
N TRP A 6 18.12 -26.26 -1.84
CA TRP A 6 17.25 -25.21 -1.29
C TRP A 6 16.70 -25.59 0.08
N ARG A 7 16.75 -24.66 1.04
CA ARG A 7 16.37 -24.89 2.45
C ARG A 7 15.20 -24.04 2.93
N GLY A 8 14.81 -23.04 2.16
CA GLY A 8 13.85 -22.01 2.55
C GLY A 8 14.21 -20.67 1.94
N ALA A 9 13.29 -19.72 2.02
CA ALA A 9 13.48 -18.35 1.57
C ALA A 9 12.71 -17.38 2.47
N ASP A 10 13.25 -16.18 2.68
CA ASP A 10 12.51 -15.09 3.33
C ASP A 10 11.20 -14.81 2.56
N LEU A 11 10.17 -14.34 3.25
CA LEU A 11 8.99 -13.79 2.59
C LEU A 11 9.26 -12.32 2.28
N VAL A 12 9.23 -11.95 1.00
CA VAL A 12 9.62 -10.61 0.55
C VAL A 12 8.49 -10.00 -0.25
N PHE A 13 8.14 -8.77 0.09
CA PHE A 13 7.19 -7.96 -0.65
C PHE A 13 7.94 -6.83 -1.34
N ASP A 14 7.54 -6.50 -2.56
CA ASP A 14 8.07 -5.37 -3.32
C ASP A 14 6.92 -4.45 -3.71
N LEU A 15 7.16 -3.17 -3.52
CA LEU A 15 6.28 -2.09 -3.93
C LEU A 15 7.07 -1.21 -4.88
N ASP A 16 6.64 -1.14 -6.13
CA ASP A 16 7.19 -0.25 -7.14
C ASP A 16 6.14 0.78 -7.54
N ALA A 17 6.53 2.06 -7.54
CA ALA A 17 5.64 3.15 -7.91
C ALA A 17 5.08 3.00 -9.34
N ASP A 18 5.81 2.36 -10.27
CA ASP A 18 5.32 2.14 -11.64
C ASP A 18 4.12 1.18 -11.71
N HIS A 19 3.90 0.38 -10.67
CA HIS A 19 2.82 -0.60 -10.59
C HIS A 19 1.66 -0.17 -9.69
N LEU A 20 1.73 1.04 -9.12
CA LEU A 20 0.67 1.55 -8.26
C LEU A 20 -0.55 2.02 -9.08
N PRO A 21 -1.77 1.68 -8.64
CA PRO A 21 -2.99 2.25 -9.20
C PRO A 21 -2.95 3.78 -9.14
N GLY A 22 -3.33 4.44 -10.26
CA GLY A 22 -3.41 5.90 -10.33
C GLY A 22 -2.06 6.62 -10.50
N VAL A 23 -0.95 5.91 -10.61
CA VAL A 23 0.36 6.49 -10.96
C VAL A 23 0.62 6.30 -12.44
N ASP A 24 0.72 7.41 -13.18
CA ASP A 24 1.24 7.41 -14.55
C ASP A 24 2.71 7.84 -14.50
N PRO A 25 3.70 6.97 -14.81
CA PRO A 25 5.12 7.33 -14.79
C PRO A 25 5.52 8.45 -15.76
N SER A 26 4.71 8.75 -16.77
CA SER A 26 4.95 9.81 -17.74
C SER A 26 4.41 11.17 -17.29
N GLU A 27 3.40 11.19 -16.42
CA GLU A 27 2.75 12.42 -15.92
C GLU A 27 3.08 12.72 -14.45
N THR A 28 3.37 11.68 -13.67
CA THR A 28 3.58 11.77 -12.22
C THR A 28 5.03 12.10 -11.92
N THR A 29 5.25 13.17 -11.15
CA THR A 29 6.61 13.53 -10.73
C THR A 29 7.26 12.44 -9.87
N TYR A 30 8.57 12.28 -9.97
CA TYR A 30 9.32 11.28 -9.19
C TYR A 30 9.06 11.39 -7.67
N LYS A 31 8.95 12.61 -7.13
CA LYS A 31 8.62 12.86 -5.73
C LYS A 31 7.21 12.38 -5.37
N ALA A 32 6.23 12.60 -6.25
CA ALA A 32 4.86 12.13 -6.04
C ALA A 32 4.77 10.59 -6.13
N MET A 33 5.51 9.96 -7.04
CA MET A 33 5.64 8.50 -7.14
C MET A 33 6.17 7.89 -5.84
N LEU A 34 7.23 8.47 -5.27
CA LEU A 34 7.79 8.03 -3.98
C LEU A 34 6.80 8.19 -2.82
N ALA A 35 6.03 9.28 -2.80
CA ALA A 35 4.99 9.50 -1.78
C ALA A 35 3.88 8.45 -1.89
N ALA A 36 3.35 8.22 -3.10
CA ALA A 36 2.34 7.20 -3.35
C ALA A 36 2.83 5.79 -2.96
N CYS A 37 4.10 5.48 -3.23
CA CYS A 37 4.70 4.21 -2.84
C CYS A 37 4.88 4.07 -1.32
N LYS A 38 5.21 5.16 -0.62
CA LYS A 38 5.26 5.19 0.84
C LYS A 38 3.87 4.98 1.47
N ASP A 39 2.82 5.51 0.85
CA ASP A 39 1.44 5.25 1.29
C ASP A 39 1.03 3.80 1.04
N ALA A 40 1.41 3.22 -0.09
CA ALA A 40 1.21 1.79 -0.35
C ALA A 40 1.97 0.90 0.65
N LEU A 41 3.18 1.30 1.04
CA LEU A 41 3.96 0.64 2.08
C LEU A 41 3.25 0.67 3.43
N ARG A 42 2.65 1.79 3.82
CA ARG A 42 1.88 1.87 5.08
C ARG A 42 0.70 0.89 5.09
N ARG A 43 -0.01 0.74 3.96
CA ARG A 43 -1.08 -0.26 3.83
C ARG A 43 -0.55 -1.68 3.95
N LEU A 44 0.57 -1.99 3.30
CA LEU A 44 1.22 -3.30 3.44
C LEU A 44 1.62 -3.58 4.89
N LEU A 45 2.23 -2.61 5.58
CA LEU A 45 2.63 -2.78 6.98
C LEU A 45 1.44 -3.00 7.90
N ASP A 46 0.30 -2.33 7.66
CA ASP A 46 -0.94 -2.59 8.43
C ASP A 46 -1.39 -4.05 8.29
N PHE A 47 -1.31 -4.68 7.11
CA PHE A 47 -1.58 -6.12 6.98
C PHE A 47 -0.56 -6.98 7.76
N LEU A 48 0.74 -6.69 7.59
CA LEU A 48 1.80 -7.49 8.19
C LEU A 48 1.79 -7.40 9.73
N GLU A 49 1.45 -6.24 10.27
CA GLU A 49 1.41 -5.95 11.71
C GLU A 49 0.05 -6.35 12.31
N ALA A 50 -1.07 -5.91 11.74
CA ALA A 50 -2.38 -6.07 12.38
C ALA A 50 -3.08 -7.41 12.05
N ASP A 51 -2.79 -8.02 10.90
CA ASP A 51 -3.46 -9.24 10.47
C ASP A 51 -2.58 -10.48 10.63
N PHE A 52 -1.31 -10.38 10.23
CA PHE A 52 -0.37 -11.50 10.32
C PHE A 52 0.45 -11.53 11.61
N ASP A 53 0.43 -10.44 12.39
CA ASP A 53 1.11 -10.33 13.68
C ASP A 53 2.62 -10.63 13.58
N PHE A 54 3.28 -10.16 12.51
CA PHE A 54 4.72 -10.33 12.35
C PHE A 54 5.50 -9.35 13.24
N ASP A 55 6.26 -9.88 14.20
CA ASP A 55 7.08 -9.08 15.12
C ASP A 55 8.32 -8.47 14.45
N THR A 56 8.93 -9.16 13.49
CA THR A 56 10.22 -8.77 12.90
C THR A 56 10.07 -8.45 11.42
N ILE A 57 9.83 -7.17 11.14
CA ILE A 57 9.67 -6.62 9.79
C ILE A 57 10.90 -5.78 9.44
N ARG A 58 11.58 -6.11 8.34
CA ARG A 58 12.68 -5.28 7.82
C ARG A 58 12.22 -4.50 6.60
N ILE A 59 12.15 -3.18 6.74
CA ILE A 59 11.80 -2.24 5.67
C ILE A 59 13.09 -1.76 4.99
N VAL A 60 13.08 -1.72 3.66
CA VAL A 60 14.23 -1.28 2.86
C VAL A 60 13.75 -0.40 1.71
N PHE A 61 14.21 0.84 1.63
CA PHE A 61 14.07 1.63 0.41
C PHE A 61 14.93 1.00 -0.70
N SER A 62 14.32 0.73 -1.86
CA SER A 62 14.98 -0.02 -2.94
C SER A 62 16.13 0.74 -3.60
N GLY A 63 16.29 2.04 -3.30
CA GLY A 63 17.17 2.97 -3.98
C GLY A 63 16.56 3.51 -5.28
N GLY A 64 15.45 2.95 -5.75
CA GLY A 64 14.71 3.40 -6.92
C GLY A 64 13.47 4.19 -6.53
N ARG A 65 12.30 3.74 -6.96
CA ARG A 65 10.99 4.35 -6.67
C ARG A 65 10.12 3.49 -5.76
N GLY A 66 10.75 2.59 -5.00
CA GLY A 66 10.05 1.51 -4.33
C GLY A 66 10.62 1.13 -2.98
N TYR A 67 9.95 0.19 -2.34
CA TYR A 67 10.34 -0.37 -1.06
C TYR A 67 10.23 -1.89 -1.08
N HIS A 68 11.16 -2.56 -0.41
CA HIS A 68 11.06 -3.97 -0.08
C HIS A 68 10.73 -4.12 1.40
N VAL A 69 9.89 -5.10 1.70
CA VAL A 69 9.64 -5.55 3.07
C VAL A 69 10.05 -7.02 3.18
N HIS A 70 10.94 -7.33 4.12
CA HIS A 70 11.41 -8.69 4.36
C HIS A 70 10.90 -9.20 5.69
N ILE A 71 10.27 -10.38 5.66
CA ILE A 71 9.91 -11.16 6.85
C ILE A 71 10.84 -12.37 6.91
N ARG A 72 11.62 -12.45 7.98
CA ARG A 72 12.54 -13.55 8.24
C ARG A 72 12.07 -14.31 9.48
N ASP A 73 11.18 -15.25 9.24
CA ASP A 73 10.62 -16.12 10.27
C ASP A 73 10.73 -17.58 9.83
N GLU A 74 11.30 -18.44 10.69
CA GLU A 74 11.53 -19.86 10.40
C GLU A 74 10.22 -20.61 10.11
N SER A 75 9.09 -20.18 10.70
CA SER A 75 7.79 -20.81 10.54
C SER A 75 7.21 -20.69 9.13
N ILE A 76 7.65 -19.69 8.34
CA ILE A 76 7.14 -19.41 6.99
C ILE A 76 8.19 -19.58 5.88
N GLN A 77 9.45 -19.81 6.24
CA GLN A 77 10.53 -19.94 5.24
C GLN A 77 10.34 -21.12 4.28
N SER A 78 9.59 -22.14 4.70
CA SER A 78 9.27 -23.31 3.89
C SER A 78 8.02 -23.14 3.02
N LEU A 79 7.30 -22.01 3.10
CA LEU A 79 6.15 -21.76 2.24
C LEU A 79 6.57 -21.82 0.78
N ASP A 80 5.86 -22.60 -0.01
CA ASP A 80 6.05 -22.71 -1.45
C ASP A 80 5.36 -21.54 -2.19
N SER A 81 5.46 -21.55 -3.52
CA SER A 81 4.90 -20.50 -4.36
C SER A 81 3.38 -20.40 -4.26
N ASP A 82 2.68 -21.51 -3.99
CA ASP A 82 1.21 -21.54 -3.94
C ASP A 82 0.74 -20.97 -2.60
N ALA A 83 1.35 -21.37 -1.48
CA ALA A 83 1.03 -20.78 -0.18
C ALA A 83 1.38 -19.28 -0.11
N ARG A 84 2.46 -18.85 -0.79
CA ARG A 84 2.81 -17.42 -0.90
C ARG A 84 1.81 -16.65 -1.76
N ARG A 85 1.19 -17.29 -2.75
CA ARG A 85 0.15 -16.68 -3.59
C ARG A 85 -1.10 -16.36 -2.76
N GLU A 86 -1.50 -17.24 -1.84
CA GLU A 86 -2.60 -16.94 -0.91
C GLU A 86 -2.34 -15.69 -0.05
N ILE A 87 -1.09 -15.50 0.41
CA ILE A 87 -0.70 -14.28 1.13
C ILE A 87 -0.79 -13.05 0.21
N VAL A 88 -0.33 -13.18 -1.03
CA VAL A 88 -0.44 -12.10 -2.02
C VAL A 88 -1.89 -11.73 -2.29
N ASP A 89 -2.75 -12.71 -2.54
CA ASP A 89 -4.16 -12.46 -2.85
C ASP A 89 -4.89 -11.84 -1.66
N TYR A 90 -4.56 -12.26 -0.44
CA TYR A 90 -5.05 -11.65 0.79
C TYR A 90 -4.70 -10.16 0.90
N VAL A 91 -3.42 -9.78 0.76
CA VAL A 91 -3.00 -8.37 0.92
C VAL A 91 -3.40 -7.49 -0.26
N ARG A 92 -3.60 -8.09 -1.44
CA ARG A 92 -4.09 -7.39 -2.63
C ARG A 92 -5.61 -7.22 -2.65
N GLY A 93 -6.34 -7.91 -1.77
CA GLY A 93 -7.80 -7.80 -1.66
C GLY A 93 -8.55 -8.18 -2.94
N ARG A 94 -7.95 -9.01 -3.80
CA ARG A 94 -8.59 -9.41 -5.07
C ARG A 94 -9.80 -10.30 -4.79
N ASP A 95 -10.89 -10.05 -5.51
CA ASP A 95 -12.12 -10.85 -5.46
C ASP A 95 -12.57 -11.15 -4.02
N LEU A 96 -12.58 -10.11 -3.17
CA LEU A 96 -12.89 -10.24 -1.76
C LEU A 96 -14.27 -10.90 -1.55
N ASP A 97 -14.26 -12.10 -0.98
CA ASP A 97 -15.49 -12.85 -0.65
C ASP A 97 -16.19 -12.22 0.56
N THR A 98 -17.20 -11.38 0.29
CA THR A 98 -17.97 -10.67 1.32
C THR A 98 -18.79 -11.63 2.19
N ASP A 99 -19.23 -12.76 1.65
CA ASP A 99 -19.91 -13.81 2.41
C ASP A 99 -18.95 -14.48 3.41
N GLY A 100 -17.68 -14.65 3.02
CA GLY A 100 -16.60 -15.14 3.89
C GLY A 100 -16.30 -14.23 5.10
N LEU A 101 -16.64 -12.93 5.00
CA LEU A 101 -16.53 -11.98 6.10
C LEU A 101 -17.63 -12.15 7.16
N ILE A 102 -18.67 -12.92 6.85
CA ILE A 102 -19.83 -13.11 7.73
C ILE A 102 -19.69 -14.44 8.48
N ARG A 103 -19.79 -14.38 9.81
CA ARG A 103 -19.91 -15.55 10.68
C ARG A 103 -21.35 -15.74 11.16
N VAL A 104 -21.76 -16.99 11.33
CA VAL A 104 -23.04 -17.32 11.94
C VAL A 104 -22.83 -17.58 13.43
N ALA A 105 -23.61 -16.91 14.28
CA ALA A 105 -23.55 -17.07 15.73
C ALA A 105 -24.96 -17.24 16.31
N SER A 106 -25.09 -17.99 17.40
CA SER A 106 -26.32 -18.04 18.19
C SER A 106 -26.23 -17.06 19.35
N LYS A 107 -27.10 -16.04 19.37
CA LYS A 107 -27.22 -15.08 20.48
C LYS A 107 -28.61 -15.25 21.09
N SER A 108 -28.67 -15.64 22.35
CA SER A 108 -29.91 -15.83 23.12
C SER A 108 -30.95 -16.75 22.45
N GLY A 109 -30.49 -17.80 21.74
CA GLY A 109 -31.37 -18.76 21.05
C GLY A 109 -31.77 -18.38 19.63
N THR A 110 -31.37 -17.20 19.14
CA THR A 110 -31.59 -16.76 17.75
C THR A 110 -30.28 -16.87 16.97
N THR A 111 -30.35 -17.49 15.80
CA THR A 111 -29.24 -17.51 14.84
C THR A 111 -29.13 -16.14 14.18
N GLN A 112 -27.93 -15.55 14.20
CA GLN A 112 -27.62 -14.26 13.61
C GLN A 112 -26.41 -14.35 12.68
N ARG A 113 -26.42 -13.54 11.63
CA ARG A 113 -25.28 -13.31 10.73
C ARG A 113 -24.54 -12.07 11.20
N LEU A 114 -23.27 -12.23 11.54
CA LEU A 114 -22.41 -11.18 12.09
C LEU A 114 -21.22 -10.95 11.17
N LEU A 115 -20.97 -9.70 10.78
CA LEU A 115 -19.72 -9.29 10.17
C LEU A 115 -18.58 -9.53 11.18
N ARG A 116 -17.44 -10.06 10.72
CA ARG A 116 -16.24 -10.17 11.55
C ARG A 116 -15.70 -8.77 11.85
N THR A 117 -15.60 -8.42 13.13
CA THR A 117 -15.20 -7.07 13.55
C THR A 117 -13.77 -6.99 14.12
N GLU A 118 -13.17 -8.13 14.46
CA GLU A 118 -11.93 -8.17 15.25
C GLU A 118 -10.64 -8.16 14.40
N GLY A 119 -10.68 -8.65 13.15
CA GLY A 119 -9.48 -8.70 12.32
C GLY A 119 -9.76 -8.82 10.82
N GLY A 120 -8.69 -8.67 10.05
CA GLY A 120 -8.68 -8.84 8.60
C GLY A 120 -9.60 -7.89 7.84
N TRP A 121 -9.98 -8.29 6.63
CA TRP A 121 -10.89 -7.52 5.78
C TRP A 121 -12.23 -7.23 6.45
N GLY A 122 -12.77 -8.17 7.25
CA GLY A 122 -14.01 -7.95 8.00
C GLY A 122 -13.93 -6.73 8.92
N ARG A 123 -12.84 -6.59 9.69
CA ARG A 123 -12.62 -5.42 10.55
C ARG A 123 -12.54 -4.12 9.75
N ARG A 124 -11.86 -4.14 8.59
CA ARG A 124 -11.73 -2.95 7.72
C ARG A 124 -13.08 -2.51 7.19
N VAL A 125 -13.90 -3.44 6.70
CA VAL A 125 -15.28 -3.17 6.25
C VAL A 125 -16.17 -2.70 7.40
N HIS A 126 -16.06 -3.35 8.57
CA HIS A 126 -16.84 -2.98 9.75
C HIS A 126 -16.54 -1.56 10.23
N ARG A 127 -15.27 -1.11 10.17
CA ARG A 127 -14.88 0.25 10.50
C ARG A 127 -15.56 1.26 9.57
N GLU A 128 -15.58 1.02 8.26
CA GLU A 128 -16.24 1.91 7.31
C GLU A 128 -17.77 1.91 7.47
N LEU A 129 -18.36 0.75 7.78
CA LEU A 129 -19.80 0.66 8.08
C LEU A 129 -20.15 1.46 9.34
N THR A 130 -19.29 1.40 10.36
CA THR A 130 -19.46 2.16 11.60
C THR A 130 -19.31 3.66 11.34
N ALA A 131 -18.31 4.08 10.57
CA ALA A 131 -18.11 5.48 10.19
C ALA A 131 -19.30 6.04 9.39
N LEU A 132 -19.83 5.26 8.43
CA LEU A 132 -21.05 5.63 7.70
C LEU A 132 -22.25 5.75 8.66
N THR A 133 -22.38 4.85 9.62
CA THR A 133 -23.45 4.89 10.61
C THR A 133 -23.36 6.15 11.48
N GLU A 134 -22.14 6.56 11.86
CA GLU A 134 -21.90 7.80 12.60
C GLU A 134 -22.25 9.03 11.76
N GLU A 135 -21.77 9.10 10.52
CA GLU A 135 -22.09 10.15 9.53
C GLU A 135 -23.61 10.32 9.39
N LEU A 136 -24.35 9.23 9.18
CA LEU A 136 -25.80 9.26 8.96
C LEU A 136 -26.58 9.77 10.18
N ARG A 137 -26.07 9.62 11.40
CA ARG A 137 -26.71 10.16 12.62
C ARG A 137 -26.49 11.66 12.80
N ASP A 138 -25.43 12.19 12.21
CA ASP A 138 -25.09 13.61 12.29
C ASP A 138 -25.81 14.43 11.20
N LEU A 139 -26.34 13.77 10.17
CA LEU A 139 -27.15 14.36 9.11
C LEU A 139 -28.62 14.52 9.53
N ASP A 140 -29.33 15.45 8.89
CA ASP A 140 -30.78 15.49 8.94
C ASP A 140 -31.39 14.30 8.16
N GLU A 141 -32.64 13.97 8.47
CA GLU A 141 -33.30 12.77 7.92
C GLU A 141 -33.29 12.71 6.39
N GLN A 142 -33.55 13.83 5.71
CA GLN A 142 -33.56 13.85 4.25
C GLN A 142 -32.15 13.61 3.68
N SER A 143 -31.16 14.33 4.20
CA SER A 143 -29.75 14.15 3.78
C SER A 143 -29.24 12.72 4.05
N ALA A 144 -29.64 12.11 5.16
CA ALA A 144 -29.28 10.72 5.48
C ALA A 144 -29.92 9.71 4.52
N LEU A 145 -31.19 9.93 4.13
CA LEU A 145 -31.86 9.11 3.12
C LEU A 145 -31.20 9.27 1.75
N ASP A 146 -30.92 10.51 1.33
CA ASP A 146 -30.25 10.81 0.06
C ASP A 146 -28.89 10.09 0.01
N ARG A 147 -28.08 10.21 1.07
CA ARG A 147 -26.79 9.52 1.21
C ARG A 147 -26.90 8.00 1.09
N LEU A 148 -27.92 7.39 1.71
CA LEU A 148 -28.16 5.94 1.62
C LEU A 148 -28.56 5.50 0.21
N THR A 149 -29.29 6.33 -0.53
CA THR A 149 -29.72 6.01 -1.91
C THR A 149 -28.61 6.10 -2.95
N GLU A 150 -27.43 6.64 -2.60
CA GLU A 150 -26.24 6.60 -3.46
C GLU A 150 -25.68 5.17 -3.61
N PHE A 151 -25.97 4.28 -2.67
CA PHE A 151 -25.56 2.89 -2.75
C PHE A 151 -26.41 2.12 -3.76
N GLU A 152 -25.74 1.38 -4.65
CA GLU A 152 -26.43 0.60 -5.68
C GLU A 152 -27.44 -0.38 -5.06
N GLY A 153 -28.68 -0.36 -5.58
CA GLY A 153 -29.75 -1.23 -5.09
C GLY A 153 -30.43 -0.75 -3.81
N ILE A 154 -30.10 0.42 -3.27
CA ILE A 154 -30.82 1.05 -2.15
C ILE A 154 -31.82 2.10 -2.67
N GLY A 155 -33.10 1.73 -2.71
CA GLY A 155 -34.19 2.71 -2.93
C GLY A 155 -34.73 3.28 -1.62
N GLU A 156 -35.61 4.28 -1.71
CA GLU A 156 -36.20 5.02 -0.58
C GLU A 156 -36.65 4.12 0.59
N GLY A 157 -37.49 3.11 0.34
CA GLY A 157 -37.97 2.23 1.42
C GLY A 157 -36.89 1.38 2.10
N ARG A 158 -35.81 1.02 1.37
CA ARG A 158 -34.65 0.34 1.97
C ARG A 158 -33.83 1.33 2.80
N ALA A 159 -33.64 2.55 2.29
CA ALA A 159 -32.97 3.63 3.02
C ALA A 159 -33.69 3.94 4.34
N GLU A 160 -35.02 4.11 4.32
CA GLU A 160 -35.83 4.31 5.52
C GLU A 160 -35.68 3.16 6.53
N THR A 161 -35.66 1.92 6.05
CA THR A 161 -35.50 0.73 6.91
C THR A 161 -34.12 0.72 7.58
N VAL A 162 -33.07 1.01 6.81
CA VAL A 162 -31.69 1.08 7.30
C VAL A 162 -31.52 2.22 8.29
N LEU A 163 -31.94 3.43 7.93
CA LEU A 163 -31.86 4.61 8.79
C LEU A 163 -32.65 4.40 10.09
N GLY A 164 -33.87 3.87 9.98
CA GLY A 164 -34.71 3.55 11.13
C GLY A 164 -34.10 2.46 12.03
N ALA A 165 -33.29 1.54 11.50
CA ALA A 165 -32.54 0.58 12.30
C ALA A 165 -31.36 1.23 13.04
N ILE A 166 -30.57 2.05 12.32
CA ILE A 166 -29.44 2.81 12.86
C ILE A 166 -29.89 3.71 14.01
N THR A 167 -30.99 4.44 13.84
CA THR A 167 -31.50 5.37 14.86
C THR A 167 -32.04 4.65 16.11
N ARG A 168 -32.71 3.49 15.93
CA ARG A 168 -33.32 2.76 17.05
C ARG A 168 -32.32 1.89 17.82
N ASN A 169 -31.34 1.31 17.15
CA ASN A 169 -30.39 0.37 17.74
C ASN A 169 -29.03 0.41 17.05
N PRO A 170 -28.24 1.49 17.24
CA PRO A 170 -26.92 1.61 16.63
C PRO A 170 -25.96 0.51 17.12
N ASP A 171 -26.14 0.03 18.34
CA ASP A 171 -25.31 -1.02 18.94
C ASP A 171 -25.37 -2.32 18.13
N ALA A 172 -26.52 -2.64 17.50
CA ALA A 172 -26.61 -3.83 16.66
C ALA A 172 -25.67 -3.75 15.44
N ILE A 173 -25.53 -2.58 14.81
CA ILE A 173 -24.61 -2.38 13.69
C ILE A 173 -23.16 -2.37 14.19
N ALA A 174 -22.90 -1.73 15.33
CA ALA A 174 -21.59 -1.73 15.97
C ALA A 174 -21.12 -3.14 16.37
N GLU A 175 -22.03 -4.05 16.74
CA GLU A 175 -21.76 -5.46 16.97
C GLU A 175 -21.61 -6.30 15.68
N GLY A 176 -21.80 -5.68 14.50
CA GLY A 176 -21.69 -6.32 13.20
C GLY A 176 -22.95 -7.09 12.77
N ASN A 177 -24.12 -6.83 13.34
CA ASN A 177 -25.35 -7.55 13.01
C ASN A 177 -25.87 -7.21 11.61
N MET A 178 -25.67 -8.13 10.67
CA MET A 178 -26.05 -8.01 9.26
C MET A 178 -27.54 -8.14 8.98
N GLU A 179 -28.37 -8.29 10.02
CA GLU A 179 -29.82 -8.40 9.93
C GLU A 179 -30.54 -7.16 10.49
N ALA A 180 -29.83 -6.27 11.17
CA ALA A 180 -30.44 -5.17 11.93
C ALA A 180 -31.22 -4.17 11.08
N GLY A 181 -30.80 -3.92 9.82
CA GLY A 181 -31.49 -3.05 8.86
C GLY A 181 -32.02 -3.78 7.62
N GLY A 182 -32.30 -5.08 7.74
CA GLY A 182 -32.79 -5.90 6.64
C GLY A 182 -31.78 -6.05 5.48
N PRO A 183 -32.24 -6.33 4.26
CA PRO A 183 -31.35 -6.53 3.10
C PRO A 183 -30.45 -5.33 2.76
N GLY A 184 -30.86 -4.11 3.14
CA GLY A 184 -30.11 -2.90 2.82
C GLY A 184 -28.73 -2.86 3.46
N ILE A 185 -28.59 -3.32 4.71
CA ILE A 185 -27.29 -3.39 5.40
C ILE A 185 -26.30 -4.31 4.67
N ARG A 186 -26.78 -5.41 4.08
CA ARG A 186 -25.93 -6.32 3.31
C ARG A 186 -25.41 -5.66 2.04
N LEU A 187 -26.30 -5.06 1.25
CA LEU A 187 -25.91 -4.33 0.03
C LEU A 187 -24.91 -3.20 0.32
N ILE A 188 -25.14 -2.44 1.39
CA ILE A 188 -24.20 -1.40 1.82
C ILE A 188 -22.87 -2.01 2.22
N THR A 189 -22.88 -3.13 2.95
CA THR A 189 -21.63 -3.80 3.38
C THR A 189 -20.87 -4.38 2.20
N ASP A 190 -21.55 -4.95 1.19
CA ASP A 190 -20.92 -5.43 -0.04
C ASP A 190 -20.27 -4.27 -0.80
N ALA A 191 -20.99 -3.17 -1.01
CA ALA A 191 -20.44 -1.98 -1.66
C ALA A 191 -19.29 -1.34 -0.87
N LEU A 192 -19.35 -1.37 0.46
CA LEU A 192 -18.24 -0.93 1.31
C LEU A 192 -17.06 -1.89 1.23
N ALA A 193 -17.28 -3.19 1.07
CA ALA A 193 -16.21 -4.17 0.94
C ALA A 193 -15.42 -3.96 -0.35
N ASP A 194 -16.10 -3.72 -1.47
CA ASP A 194 -15.45 -3.40 -2.75
C ASP A 194 -14.60 -2.13 -2.62
N ARG A 195 -15.19 -1.05 -2.09
CA ARG A 195 -14.47 0.22 -1.87
C ARG A 195 -13.28 0.05 -0.92
N VAL A 196 -13.44 -0.69 0.17
CA VAL A 196 -12.38 -0.96 1.14
C VAL A 196 -11.26 -1.76 0.51
N ALA A 197 -11.56 -2.77 -0.31
CA ALA A 197 -10.56 -3.51 -1.05
C ALA A 197 -9.77 -2.60 -1.99
N ASP A 198 -10.45 -1.76 -2.77
CA ASP A 198 -9.83 -0.82 -3.71
C ASP A 198 -8.91 0.21 -3.00
N GLU A 199 -9.36 0.77 -1.88
CA GLU A 199 -8.64 1.83 -1.17
C GLU A 199 -7.54 1.31 -0.23
N GLN A 200 -7.77 0.16 0.41
CA GLN A 200 -6.93 -0.33 1.51
C GLN A 200 -6.01 -1.49 1.12
N ALA A 201 -6.14 -2.07 -0.07
CA ALA A 201 -5.22 -3.09 -0.55
C ALA A 201 -3.76 -2.60 -0.68
N ALA A 202 -2.84 -3.55 -0.56
CA ALA A 202 -1.42 -3.35 -0.82
C ALA A 202 -1.07 -3.78 -2.25
N PRO A 203 -0.78 -2.85 -3.18
CA PRO A 203 -0.47 -3.15 -4.58
C PRO A 203 0.97 -3.65 -4.77
N ILE A 204 1.29 -4.81 -4.20
CA ILE A 204 2.60 -5.45 -4.28
C ILE A 204 2.87 -6.11 -5.64
N ASP A 205 4.15 -6.24 -6.02
CA ASP A 205 4.60 -7.08 -7.14
C ASP A 205 4.53 -8.58 -6.77
N GLU A 206 3.47 -9.25 -7.23
CA GLU A 206 3.15 -10.65 -6.93
C GLU A 206 4.31 -11.62 -7.25
N PRO A 207 4.96 -11.56 -8.44
CA PRO A 207 6.15 -12.33 -8.74
C PRO A 207 7.30 -12.24 -7.72
N VAL A 208 7.44 -11.12 -6.99
CA VAL A 208 8.51 -11.01 -5.96
C VAL A 208 8.19 -11.90 -4.78
N THR A 209 6.93 -11.89 -4.36
CA THR A 209 6.49 -12.59 -3.14
C THR A 209 6.39 -14.08 -3.37
N THR A 210 5.93 -14.50 -4.55
CA THR A 210 5.70 -15.92 -4.90
C THR A 210 6.99 -16.67 -5.25
N ASP A 211 8.00 -16.02 -5.83
CA ASP A 211 9.25 -16.66 -6.23
C ASP A 211 10.17 -16.95 -5.03
N THR A 212 10.30 -18.24 -4.69
CA THR A 212 11.17 -18.74 -3.60
C THR A 212 12.68 -18.68 -3.90
N HIS A 213 13.06 -18.20 -5.09
CA HIS A 213 14.45 -18.09 -5.54
C HIS A 213 14.80 -16.66 -5.99
N ARG A 214 13.95 -15.68 -5.67
CA ARG A 214 14.12 -14.29 -6.10
C ARG A 214 15.42 -13.70 -5.55
N LEU A 215 16.14 -12.99 -6.43
CA LEU A 215 17.26 -12.14 -6.01
C LEU A 215 16.71 -10.77 -5.61
N ILE A 216 17.01 -10.36 -4.38
CA ILE A 216 16.66 -9.03 -3.87
C ILE A 216 17.93 -8.20 -3.75
N ARG A 217 17.79 -6.90 -4.02
CA ARG A 217 18.89 -5.95 -3.96
C ARG A 217 19.48 -5.89 -2.56
N LEU A 218 20.81 -5.93 -2.47
CA LEU A 218 21.52 -5.93 -1.19
C LEU A 218 21.36 -4.58 -0.47
N PRO A 219 20.86 -4.53 0.77
CA PRO A 219 20.83 -3.30 1.56
C PRO A 219 22.23 -2.75 1.79
N GLY A 220 22.40 -1.43 1.63
CA GLY A 220 23.68 -0.71 1.64
C GLY A 220 24.38 -0.62 0.29
N SER A 221 23.89 -1.31 -0.74
CA SER A 221 24.39 -1.18 -2.12
C SER A 221 23.89 0.11 -2.80
N LEU A 222 24.43 0.42 -3.99
CA LEU A 222 23.90 1.49 -4.86
C LEU A 222 22.90 0.94 -5.87
N HIS A 223 21.81 1.66 -6.07
CA HIS A 223 20.84 1.37 -7.10
C HIS A 223 21.31 1.90 -8.47
N GLY A 224 21.53 1.01 -9.43
CA GLY A 224 22.14 1.38 -10.72
C GLY A 224 21.34 2.35 -11.58
N GLY A 225 20.03 2.48 -11.37
CA GLY A 225 19.15 3.41 -12.13
C GLY A 225 18.95 4.78 -11.49
N SER A 226 19.58 5.06 -10.36
CA SER A 226 19.43 6.33 -9.62
C SER A 226 20.70 6.80 -8.92
N GLY A 227 21.66 5.90 -8.66
CA GLY A 227 22.82 6.19 -7.82
C GLY A 227 22.51 6.35 -6.33
N LEU A 228 21.27 6.15 -5.89
CA LEU A 228 20.88 6.21 -4.48
C LEU A 228 21.25 4.93 -3.72
N VAL A 229 21.41 5.06 -2.40
CA VAL A 229 21.67 3.94 -1.49
C VAL A 229 20.39 3.15 -1.25
N VAL A 230 20.51 1.82 -1.30
CA VAL A 230 19.47 0.89 -0.88
C VAL A 230 19.42 0.89 0.64
N THR A 231 18.48 1.62 1.22
CA THR A 231 18.59 2.07 2.61
C THR A 231 17.66 1.25 3.50
N PRO A 232 18.17 0.46 4.48
CA PRO A 232 17.33 -0.08 5.55
C PRO A 232 16.68 1.05 6.34
N ILE A 233 15.43 0.88 6.74
CA ILE A 233 14.68 1.88 7.48
C ILE A 233 14.11 1.21 8.73
N ASP A 234 14.37 1.79 9.89
CA ASP A 234 13.72 1.36 11.13
C ASP A 234 12.26 1.81 11.13
N ARG A 235 11.37 0.96 11.67
CA ARG A 235 9.92 1.20 11.64
C ARG A 235 9.50 2.53 12.27
N ALA A 236 10.23 2.99 13.28
CA ALA A 236 10.00 4.26 13.97
C ALA A 236 10.39 5.49 13.12
N ASP A 237 11.40 5.33 12.25
CA ASP A 237 11.93 6.41 11.42
C ASP A 237 11.24 6.49 10.05
N LEU A 238 10.37 5.51 9.74
CA LEU A 238 9.74 5.40 8.43
C LEU A 238 9.03 6.67 8.03
N ASP A 239 8.22 7.29 8.91
CA ASP A 239 7.42 8.46 8.55
C ASP A 239 8.29 9.67 8.19
N GLU A 240 9.44 9.82 8.85
CA GLU A 240 10.39 10.91 8.64
C GLU A 240 11.33 10.67 7.45
N PHE A 241 11.56 9.41 7.06
CA PHE A 241 12.45 9.07 5.95
C PHE A 241 12.09 9.78 4.63
N ALA A 242 13.04 10.53 4.09
CA ALA A 242 12.98 11.28 2.86
C ALA A 242 13.94 10.67 1.81
N PRO A 243 13.46 9.83 0.87
CA PRO A 243 14.34 9.06 -0.02
C PRO A 243 15.29 9.92 -0.88
N LEU A 244 14.85 11.11 -1.29
CA LEU A 244 15.63 12.05 -2.11
C LEU A 244 16.69 12.83 -1.31
N THR A 245 16.79 12.59 -0.01
CA THR A 245 17.76 13.24 0.89
C THR A 245 18.55 12.19 1.65
N ASP A 246 17.87 11.28 2.34
CA ASP A 246 18.49 10.32 3.25
C ASP A 246 19.18 9.15 2.53
N ALA A 247 18.76 8.86 1.30
CA ALA A 247 19.39 7.82 0.47
C ALA A 247 20.49 8.35 -0.45
N VAL A 248 20.86 9.63 -0.35
CA VAL A 248 21.95 10.21 -1.14
C VAL A 248 23.29 9.75 -0.56
N PRO A 249 24.17 9.11 -1.35
CA PRO A 249 25.45 8.64 -0.82
C PRO A 249 26.39 9.80 -0.50
N ASP A 250 26.90 9.84 0.74
CA ASP A 250 27.92 10.82 1.17
C ASP A 250 29.12 10.90 0.23
N ARG A 251 29.47 9.77 -0.41
CA ARG A 251 30.61 9.66 -1.33
C ARG A 251 30.51 10.59 -2.54
N PHE A 252 29.30 10.98 -2.94
CA PHE A 252 29.04 11.87 -4.09
C PHE A 252 28.71 13.30 -3.64
N THR A 253 29.06 13.67 -2.41
CA THR A 253 28.86 15.00 -1.86
C THR A 253 30.20 15.76 -1.80
N GLY A 254 30.15 17.08 -1.99
CA GLY A 254 31.32 17.96 -1.82
C GLY A 254 32.22 18.16 -3.05
N THR A 255 31.86 17.59 -4.21
CA THR A 255 32.53 17.87 -5.49
C THR A 255 31.48 18.16 -6.56
N ASP A 256 31.82 19.03 -7.51
CA ASP A 256 31.01 19.29 -8.71
C ASP A 256 31.60 18.56 -9.91
N ILE A 257 30.74 18.11 -10.82
CA ILE A 257 31.11 17.46 -12.08
C ILE A 257 30.39 18.12 -13.25
N ASP A 258 31.04 18.08 -14.41
CA ASP A 258 30.44 18.56 -15.66
C ASP A 258 29.66 17.45 -16.35
N ILE A 259 28.39 17.73 -16.64
CA ILE A 259 27.47 16.85 -17.36
C ILE A 259 26.95 17.55 -18.61
N GLU A 260 26.63 16.78 -19.64
CA GLU A 260 25.92 17.22 -20.83
C GLU A 260 24.47 16.75 -20.77
N VAL A 261 23.53 17.70 -20.85
CA VAL A 261 22.08 17.46 -20.83
C VAL A 261 21.54 17.62 -22.25
N ALA A 262 20.95 16.55 -22.79
CA ALA A 262 20.41 16.54 -24.14
C ALA A 262 19.04 17.23 -24.23
N ASP A 263 18.17 17.01 -23.24
CA ASP A 263 16.82 17.55 -23.20
C ASP A 263 16.58 18.26 -21.86
N PRO A 264 15.91 19.43 -21.84
CA PRO A 264 15.71 20.18 -20.61
C PRO A 264 15.01 19.34 -19.54
N CYS A 265 15.55 19.36 -18.32
CA CYS A 265 15.04 18.56 -17.23
C CYS A 265 14.99 19.36 -15.93
N ARG A 266 14.16 18.88 -15.01
CA ARG A 266 14.06 19.37 -13.63
C ARG A 266 14.27 18.20 -12.69
N VAL A 267 15.18 18.37 -11.74
CA VAL A 267 15.50 17.37 -10.71
C VAL A 267 15.30 17.98 -9.33
N ASP A 268 14.66 17.21 -8.44
CA ASP A 268 14.55 17.52 -7.02
C ASP A 268 15.40 16.49 -6.26
N LEU A 269 16.49 16.91 -5.61
CA LEU A 269 17.43 16.02 -4.92
C LEU A 269 18.18 16.78 -3.82
N SER A 270 18.44 16.13 -2.68
CA SER A 270 19.14 16.72 -1.51
C SER A 270 18.51 18.00 -0.96
N GLY A 271 17.21 18.20 -1.19
CA GLY A 271 16.48 19.42 -0.79
C GLY A 271 16.51 20.55 -1.81
N ASP A 272 17.29 20.42 -2.88
CA ASP A 272 17.39 21.41 -3.95
C ASP A 272 16.51 21.05 -5.15
N THR A 273 16.00 22.08 -5.83
CA THR A 273 15.34 21.96 -7.14
C THR A 273 16.26 22.58 -8.19
N ILE A 274 16.79 21.75 -9.09
CA ILE A 274 17.70 22.18 -10.15
C ILE A 274 16.99 22.05 -11.50
N LYS A 275 17.03 23.11 -12.29
CA LYS A 275 16.52 23.14 -13.67
C LYS A 275 17.70 23.27 -14.62
N LEU A 276 17.80 22.35 -15.57
CA LEU A 276 18.89 22.31 -16.55
C LEU A 276 18.29 22.42 -17.94
N ASP A 277 18.75 23.40 -18.71
CA ASP A 277 18.47 23.48 -20.15
C ASP A 277 19.42 22.56 -20.93
N ARG A 278 19.18 22.38 -22.23
CA ARG A 278 20.11 21.66 -23.11
C ARG A 278 21.50 22.31 -23.05
N GLY A 279 22.54 21.52 -22.82
CA GLY A 279 23.94 21.96 -22.83
C GLY A 279 24.78 21.35 -21.72
N VAL A 280 25.98 21.91 -21.53
CA VAL A 280 26.92 21.50 -20.49
C VAL A 280 26.71 22.30 -19.21
N HIS A 281 26.60 21.61 -18.08
CA HIS A 281 26.41 22.22 -16.75
C HIS A 281 27.36 21.60 -15.74
N SER A 282 27.86 22.44 -14.83
CA SER A 282 28.57 21.98 -13.63
C SER A 282 27.57 21.83 -12.49
N VAL A 283 27.44 20.62 -11.95
CA VAL A 283 26.45 20.27 -10.92
C VAL A 283 27.12 19.46 -9.80
N PRO A 284 26.54 19.43 -8.59
CA PRO A 284 27.01 18.54 -7.53
C PRO A 284 27.06 17.08 -8.01
N GLU A 285 28.09 16.34 -7.61
CA GLU A 285 28.35 14.98 -8.11
C GLU A 285 27.15 14.04 -7.94
N HIS A 286 26.47 14.07 -6.79
CA HIS A 286 25.26 13.28 -6.56
C HIS A 286 24.11 13.60 -7.54
N VAL A 287 23.95 14.86 -7.95
CA VAL A 287 22.97 15.28 -8.96
C VAL A 287 23.36 14.74 -10.33
N GLY A 288 24.62 14.90 -10.70
CA GLY A 288 25.11 14.40 -11.99
C GLY A 288 25.05 12.88 -12.09
N VAL A 289 25.42 12.14 -11.03
CA VAL A 289 25.28 10.68 -10.96
C VAL A 289 23.81 10.27 -11.07
N PHE A 290 22.90 10.95 -10.37
CA PHE A 290 21.47 10.65 -10.42
C PHE A 290 20.91 10.83 -11.84
N LEU A 291 21.21 11.94 -12.50
CA LEU A 291 20.78 12.21 -13.87
C LEU A 291 21.39 11.22 -14.87
N MET A 292 22.70 10.93 -14.77
CA MET A 292 23.36 9.98 -15.65
C MET A 292 22.83 8.54 -15.48
N ALA A 293 22.56 8.11 -14.25
CA ALA A 293 22.00 6.79 -13.97
C ALA A 293 20.60 6.58 -14.56
N ARG A 294 19.85 7.67 -14.75
CA ARG A 294 18.53 7.69 -15.38
C ARG A 294 18.58 7.87 -16.90
N GLY A 295 19.76 8.15 -17.47
CA GLY A 295 19.93 8.46 -18.88
C GLY A 295 19.56 9.90 -19.26
N ASP A 296 19.32 10.78 -18.28
CA ASP A 296 18.93 12.18 -18.49
C ASP A 296 20.14 13.08 -18.80
N ALA A 297 21.36 12.61 -18.54
CA ALA A 297 22.60 13.31 -18.82
C ALA A 297 23.75 12.36 -19.17
N ALA A 298 24.83 12.89 -19.74
CA ALA A 298 26.07 12.16 -20.01
C ALA A 298 27.27 12.85 -19.36
N LYS A 299 28.31 12.09 -19.03
CA LYS A 299 29.56 12.64 -18.52
C LYS A 299 30.30 13.38 -19.64
N VAL A 300 30.71 14.63 -19.39
CA VAL A 300 31.60 15.33 -20.31
C VAL A 300 32.98 14.66 -20.24
N THR A 301 33.41 14.05 -21.34
CA THR A 301 34.78 13.53 -21.45
C THR A 301 35.73 14.67 -21.83
N ALA A 302 36.83 14.78 -21.09
CA ALA A 302 37.94 15.70 -21.38
C ALA A 302 38.62 15.39 -22.72
#